data_AF-W2CYH0-F1
#
_entry.id   AF-W2CYH0-F1
#
_cell.length_a   1.000
_cell.length_b   1.000
_cell.length_c   1.000
_cell.angle_alpha   90.00
_cell.angle_beta   90.00
_cell.angle_gamma   90.00
#
_symmetry.space_group_name_H-M   'P 1'
#
loop_
_entity.id
_entity.type
_entity.pdbx_description
1 polymer ?
#
loop_
_entity_poly.entity_id
_entity_poly.type
_entity_poly.pdbx_seq_one_letter_code
_entity_poly.pdbx_strand_id
1 'polypeptide(L)'
;MSFRENSAPSRFSVPQDIRIMPALDMNRIEQEDVQDEANGLPPRFGYPHKVSLNLGNSGRWQELSNGDRLWQLTIRCPQALSINLLYDRFWIPEGGKFFIYTTDRKYSLGAFTSMNNKGGRDNVQGFATGLLYGD
;
A
#
# COMPACT_ATOMS: atom_id res chain seq x y z
N MET A 1 -10.44 -12.37 46.37
CA MET A 1 -9.39 -11.58 45.69
C MET A 1 -9.72 -11.57 44.21
N SER A 2 -10.07 -10.41 43.65
CA SER A 2 -10.43 -10.26 42.24
C SER A 2 -9.20 -9.74 41.50
N PHE A 3 -8.69 -10.53 40.56
CA PHE A 3 -7.68 -10.07 39.61
C PHE A 3 -8.35 -9.05 38.68
N ARG A 4 -7.93 -7.79 38.79
CA ARG A 4 -8.23 -6.77 37.80
C ARG A 4 -7.41 -7.09 36.56
N GLU A 5 -8.06 -7.53 35.49
CA GLU A 5 -7.47 -7.47 34.15
C GLU A 5 -7.24 -6.00 33.82
N ASN A 6 -5.98 -5.56 33.96
CA ASN A 6 -5.51 -4.38 33.27
C ASN A 6 -5.52 -4.69 31.77
N SER A 7 -6.60 -4.34 31.09
CA SER A 7 -6.63 -4.25 29.64
C SER A 7 -5.58 -3.25 29.21
N ALA A 8 -4.47 -3.75 28.67
CA ALA A 8 -3.49 -2.91 27.99
C ALA A 8 -4.25 -2.08 26.93
N PRO A 9 -4.02 -0.77 26.83
CA PRO A 9 -4.64 0.01 25.76
C PRO A 9 -4.24 -0.62 24.43
N SER A 10 -5.24 -0.94 23.60
CA SER A 10 -5.04 -1.38 22.23
C SER A 10 -3.99 -0.47 21.58
N ARG A 11 -2.80 -1.00 21.31
CA ARG A 11 -1.64 -0.22 20.82
C ARG A 11 -1.87 0.44 19.45
N PHE A 12 -3.05 0.29 18.85
CA PHE A 12 -3.34 0.72 17.48
C PHE A 12 -4.71 1.40 17.31
N SER A 13 -5.30 1.99 18.35
CA SER A 13 -6.54 2.79 18.21
C SER A 13 -6.33 4.16 17.52
N VAL A 14 -5.25 4.32 16.75
CA VAL A 14 -5.04 5.51 15.93
C VAL A 14 -6.05 5.44 14.78
N PRO A 15 -6.91 6.46 14.58
CA PRO A 15 -7.82 6.45 13.45
C PRO A 15 -6.99 6.35 12.16
N GLN A 16 -7.31 5.41 11.29
CA GLN A 16 -6.52 5.19 10.07
C GLN A 16 -6.84 6.28 9.05
N ASP A 17 -5.83 6.83 8.36
CA ASP A 17 -6.08 7.50 7.08
C ASP A 17 -6.34 6.39 6.04
N ILE A 18 -7.58 6.33 5.56
CA ILE A 18 -8.03 5.33 4.60
C ILE A 18 -8.28 6.02 3.26
N ARG A 19 -7.55 5.62 2.23
CA ARG A 19 -7.77 6.06 0.84
C ARG A 19 -8.51 4.98 0.08
N ILE A 20 -9.74 5.30 -0.32
CA ILE A 20 -10.61 4.40 -1.08
C ILE A 20 -10.45 4.74 -2.56
N MET A 21 -10.07 3.75 -3.37
CA MET A 21 -10.00 3.91 -4.82
C MET A 21 -11.41 3.90 -5.42
N PRO A 22 -11.65 4.67 -6.51
CA PRO A 22 -12.92 4.64 -7.21
C PRO A 22 -13.30 3.22 -7.64
N ALA A 23 -14.59 2.90 -7.62
CA ALA A 23 -15.08 1.67 -8.21
C ALA A 23 -14.80 1.65 -9.72
N LEU A 24 -14.53 0.46 -10.24
CA LEU A 24 -14.32 0.25 -11.67
C LEU A 24 -15.67 0.12 -12.39
N ASP A 25 -15.76 0.69 -13.57
CA ASP A 25 -16.84 0.43 -14.51
C ASP A 25 -16.49 -0.81 -15.33
N MET A 26 -16.93 -1.97 -14.84
CA MET A 26 -16.61 -3.27 -15.46
C MET A 26 -17.22 -3.41 -16.85
N ASN A 27 -18.42 -2.86 -17.09
CA ASN A 27 -19.06 -2.91 -18.41
C ASN A 27 -18.20 -2.19 -19.46
N ARG A 28 -17.70 -1.00 -19.13
CA ARG A 28 -16.78 -0.27 -20.02
C ARG A 28 -15.47 -1.03 -20.22
N ILE A 29 -14.89 -1.54 -19.13
CA ILE A 29 -13.62 -2.29 -19.17
C ILE A 29 -13.73 -3.52 -20.07
N GLU A 30 -14.80 -4.30 -19.95
CA GLU A 30 -15.02 -5.49 -20.77
C GLU A 30 -15.17 -5.15 -22.26
N GLN A 31 -15.87 -4.05 -22.59
CA GLN A 31 -15.98 -3.58 -23.97
C GLN A 31 -14.63 -3.16 -24.55
N GLU A 32 -13.79 -2.50 -23.75
CA GLU A 32 -12.41 -2.17 -24.14
C GLU A 32 -11.57 -3.42 -24.36
N ASP A 33 -11.65 -4.40 -23.45
CA ASP A 33 -10.87 -5.62 -23.53
C ASP A 33 -11.25 -6.47 -24.78
N VAL A 34 -12.53 -6.50 -25.17
CA VAL A 34 -12.98 -7.13 -26.43
C VAL A 34 -12.37 -6.42 -27.65
N GLN A 35 -12.31 -5.08 -27.63
CA GLN A 35 -11.72 -4.32 -28.72
C GLN A 35 -10.19 -4.49 -28.78
N ASP A 36 -9.53 -4.55 -27.63
CA ASP A 36 -8.10 -4.79 -27.50
C ASP A 36 -7.73 -6.20 -28.00
N GLU A 37 -8.53 -7.22 -27.66
CA GLU A 37 -8.38 -8.58 -28.16
C GLU A 37 -8.54 -8.65 -29.68
N ALA A 38 -9.57 -7.99 -30.24
CA ALA A 38 -9.76 -7.90 -31.68
C ALA A 38 -8.59 -7.20 -32.41
N ASN A 39 -7.88 -6.31 -31.71
CA ASN A 39 -6.67 -5.64 -32.21
C ASN A 39 -5.38 -6.45 -31.98
N GLY A 40 -5.49 -7.66 -31.41
CA GLY A 40 -4.34 -8.54 -31.13
C GLY A 40 -3.49 -8.09 -29.95
N LEU A 41 -4.02 -7.24 -29.07
CA LEU A 41 -3.34 -6.82 -27.84
C LEU A 41 -3.44 -7.92 -26.76
N PRO A 42 -2.44 -8.03 -25.87
CA PRO A 42 -2.49 -9.00 -24.78
C PRO A 42 -3.60 -8.64 -23.77
N PRO A 43 -4.15 -9.64 -23.06
CA PRO A 43 -5.14 -9.40 -22.02
C PRO A 43 -4.65 -8.42 -20.95
N ARG A 44 -5.57 -7.56 -20.49
CA ARG A 44 -5.31 -6.61 -19.41
C ARG A 44 -4.99 -7.35 -18.11
N PHE A 45 -3.82 -7.08 -17.55
CA PHE A 45 -3.41 -7.69 -16.27
C PHE A 45 -4.03 -6.98 -15.05
N GLY A 46 -4.25 -5.67 -15.13
CA GLY A 46 -4.83 -4.88 -14.04
C GLY A 46 -5.22 -3.48 -14.48
N TYR A 47 -6.06 -2.82 -13.69
CA TYR A 47 -6.54 -1.47 -13.96
C TYR A 47 -5.84 -0.44 -13.05
N PRO A 48 -5.13 0.56 -13.61
CA PRO A 48 -4.39 1.52 -12.80
C PRO A 48 -5.28 2.62 -12.22
N HIS A 49 -5.18 2.84 -10.91
CA HIS A 49 -5.64 4.08 -10.28
C HIS A 49 -4.46 5.04 -10.12
N LYS A 50 -4.49 6.16 -10.86
CA LYS A 50 -3.50 7.23 -10.68
C LYS A 50 -3.79 7.98 -9.38
N VAL A 51 -2.79 8.10 -8.53
CA VAL A 51 -2.88 8.79 -7.24
C VAL A 51 -1.65 9.66 -7.01
N SER A 52 -1.74 10.60 -6.08
CA SER A 52 -0.63 11.44 -5.62
C SER A 52 -0.53 11.36 -4.11
N LEU A 53 -0.15 10.19 -3.59
CA LEU A 53 -0.04 9.91 -2.15
C LEU A 53 1.44 9.86 -1.75
N ASN A 54 1.79 10.55 -0.66
CA ASN A 54 3.14 10.59 -0.13
C ASN A 54 3.12 10.78 1.40
N LEU A 55 4.30 10.76 2.01
CA LEU A 55 4.49 10.86 3.46
C LEU A 55 4.03 12.20 4.07
N GLY A 56 3.80 13.23 3.26
CA GLY A 56 3.39 14.57 3.71
C GLY A 56 1.91 14.91 3.47
N ASN A 57 1.22 14.19 2.59
CA ASN A 57 -0.19 14.46 2.25
C ASN A 57 -1.15 13.31 2.57
N SER A 58 -0.62 12.20 3.07
CA SER A 58 -1.37 10.99 3.34
C SER A 58 -0.73 10.19 4.47
N GLY A 59 -1.51 9.27 5.00
CA GLY A 59 -1.13 8.48 6.15
C GLY A 59 -1.04 9.33 7.41
N ARG A 60 -0.64 8.66 8.49
CA ARG A 60 -0.44 9.30 9.79
C ARG A 60 0.90 8.90 10.34
N TRP A 61 1.63 9.92 10.79
CA TRP A 61 2.83 9.74 11.59
C TRP A 61 2.46 9.62 13.07
N GLN A 62 3.06 8.66 13.74
CA GLN A 62 3.00 8.47 15.19
C GLN A 62 4.42 8.40 15.73
N GLU A 63 4.71 9.19 16.76
CA GLU A 63 5.91 9.02 17.57
C GLU A 63 5.69 7.89 18.59
N LEU A 64 6.64 6.97 18.65
CA LEU A 64 6.65 5.86 19.57
C LEU A 64 7.40 6.22 20.85
N SER A 65 7.14 5.50 21.94
CA SER A 65 7.74 5.79 23.26
C SER A 65 9.28 5.68 23.27
N ASN A 66 9.86 4.99 22.30
CA ASN A 66 11.32 4.85 22.13
C ASN A 66 11.93 5.94 21.23
N GLY A 67 11.14 6.91 20.77
CA GLY A 67 11.57 7.98 19.86
C GLY A 67 11.50 7.64 18.38
N ASP A 68 11.16 6.40 18.02
CA ASP A 68 10.93 6.02 16.62
C ASP A 68 9.66 6.68 16.07
N ARG A 69 9.55 6.71 14.75
CA ARG A 69 8.34 7.18 14.06
C ARG A 69 7.74 6.09 13.19
N LEU A 70 6.44 5.90 13.33
CA LEU A 70 5.64 4.99 12.52
C LEU A 70 4.74 5.80 11.60
N TRP A 71 4.81 5.54 10.29
CA TRP A 71 3.85 6.07 9.32
C TRP A 71 2.93 4.94 8.84
N GLN A 72 1.62 5.19 8.83
CA GLN A 72 0.64 4.22 8.36
C GLN A 72 -0.39 4.86 7.44
N LEU A 73 -0.70 4.18 6.34
CA LEU A 73 -1.76 4.51 5.40
C LEU A 73 -2.48 3.22 5.00
N THR A 74 -3.81 3.27 4.96
CA THR A 74 -4.64 2.17 4.48
C THR A 74 -5.15 2.50 3.08
N ILE A 75 -4.92 1.61 2.13
CA ILE A 75 -5.51 1.69 0.78
C ILE A 75 -6.60 0.64 0.67
N ARG A 76 -7.77 1.04 0.19
CA ARG A 76 -8.89 0.14 -0.09
C ARG A 76 -9.27 0.25 -1.57
N CYS A 77 -9.17 -0.84 -2.30
CA CYS A 77 -9.66 -0.93 -3.67
C CYS A 77 -10.84 -1.93 -3.69
N PRO A 78 -12.09 -1.44 -3.66
CA PRO A 78 -13.25 -2.33 -3.63
C PRO A 78 -13.27 -3.28 -4.83
N GLN A 79 -13.56 -4.56 -4.60
CA GLN A 79 -13.68 -5.60 -5.63
C GLN A 79 -12.37 -5.95 -6.36
N ALA A 80 -11.23 -5.43 -5.92
CA ALA A 80 -9.93 -5.82 -6.46
C ALA A 80 -9.49 -7.19 -5.91
N LEU A 81 -9.17 -8.14 -6.79
CA LEU A 81 -8.61 -9.45 -6.42
C LEU A 81 -7.20 -9.35 -5.82
N SER A 82 -6.43 -8.36 -6.28
CA SER A 82 -5.12 -8.04 -5.73
C SER A 82 -4.80 -6.57 -5.95
N ILE A 83 -3.85 -6.05 -5.17
CA ILE A 83 -3.33 -4.69 -5.32
C ILE A 83 -1.82 -4.78 -5.56
N ASN A 84 -1.35 -4.05 -6.57
CA ASN A 84 0.05 -3.74 -6.77
C ASN A 84 0.26 -2.23 -6.57
N LEU A 85 1.30 -1.85 -5.82
CA LEU A 85 1.62 -0.44 -5.61
C LEU A 85 2.85 -0.06 -6.44
N LEU A 86 2.68 1.00 -7.22
CA LEU A 86 3.73 1.59 -8.05
C LEU A 86 4.07 2.96 -7.50
N TYR A 87 5.34 3.15 -7.17
CA TYR A 87 5.92 4.41 -6.71
C TYR A 87 6.77 4.96 -7.84
N ASP A 88 6.59 6.24 -8.16
CA ASP A 88 7.40 6.99 -9.10
C ASP A 88 8.72 7.47 -8.46
N ARG A 89 8.68 7.79 -7.16
CA ARG A 89 9.83 8.20 -6.34
C ARG A 89 9.84 7.43 -5.03
N PHE A 90 10.83 6.56 -4.85
CA PHE A 90 10.95 5.71 -3.67
C PHE A 90 12.35 5.77 -3.08
N TRP A 91 12.41 6.02 -1.77
CA TRP A 91 13.66 6.01 -1.02
C TRP A 91 13.43 5.70 0.45
N ILE A 92 14.15 4.70 0.97
CA ILE A 92 14.18 4.34 2.38
C ILE A 92 15.57 4.73 2.94
N PRO A 93 15.66 5.58 3.97
CA PRO A 93 16.94 5.88 4.62
C PRO A 93 17.46 4.67 5.41
N GLU A 94 18.76 4.66 5.71
CA GLU A 94 19.35 3.64 6.58
C GLU A 94 18.59 3.49 7.91
N GLY A 95 18.39 2.24 8.35
CA GLY A 95 17.56 1.89 9.51
C GLY A 95 16.04 1.92 9.26
N GLY A 96 15.58 2.53 8.17
CA GLY A 96 14.17 2.54 7.77
C GLY A 96 13.67 1.18 7.33
N LYS A 97 12.40 0.88 7.63
CA LYS A 97 11.72 -0.34 7.20
C LYS A 97 10.35 0.01 6.65
N PHE A 98 10.03 -0.54 5.49
CA PHE A 98 8.73 -0.38 4.86
C PHE A 98 8.06 -1.75 4.69
N PHE A 99 6.79 -1.82 5.09
CA PHE A 99 5.98 -3.03 5.02
C PHE A 99 4.66 -2.69 4.35
N ILE A 100 4.13 -3.67 3.62
CA ILE A 100 2.78 -3.62 3.06
C ILE A 100 2.12 -4.92 3.47
N TYR A 101 0.92 -4.85 4.02
CA TYR A 101 0.24 -6.03 4.54
C TYR A 101 -1.27 -5.89 4.39
N THR A 102 -1.95 -7.02 4.26
CA THR A 102 -3.42 -7.08 4.30
C THR A 102 -3.91 -6.77 5.71
N THR A 103 -5.12 -6.21 5.86
CA THR A 103 -5.62 -5.82 7.19
C THR A 103 -5.78 -7.00 8.15
N ASP A 104 -5.99 -8.21 7.63
CA ASP A 104 -6.01 -9.47 8.38
C ASP A 104 -4.60 -10.05 8.68
N ARG A 105 -3.56 -9.42 8.12
CA ARG A 105 -2.13 -9.78 8.25
C ARG A 105 -1.75 -11.15 7.69
N LYS A 106 -2.60 -11.81 6.90
CA LYS A 106 -2.26 -13.09 6.25
C LYS A 106 -1.17 -12.92 5.21
N TYR A 107 -1.17 -11.79 4.50
CA TYR A 107 -0.18 -11.49 3.48
C TYR A 107 0.60 -10.24 3.86
N SER A 108 1.91 -10.32 3.72
CA SER A 108 2.79 -9.18 3.93
C SER A 108 3.98 -9.22 2.97
N LEU A 109 4.38 -8.04 2.52
CA LEU A 109 5.61 -7.80 1.78
C LEU A 109 6.53 -6.94 2.63
N GLY A 110 7.81 -7.30 2.63
CA GLY A 110 8.87 -6.59 3.35
C GLY A 110 9.57 -7.46 4.40
N ALA A 111 10.41 -6.89 5.26
CA ALA A 111 10.78 -5.48 5.30
C ALA A 111 11.54 -5.07 4.03
N PHE A 112 11.04 -4.06 3.31
CA PHE A 112 11.87 -3.34 2.38
C PHE A 112 12.76 -2.37 3.18
N THR A 113 14.03 -2.28 2.82
CA THR A 113 15.03 -1.46 3.49
C THR A 113 15.77 -0.59 2.48
N SER A 114 16.80 0.15 2.91
CA SER A 114 17.68 0.93 2.03
C SER A 114 18.28 0.09 0.90
N MET A 115 18.48 -1.22 1.11
CA MET A 115 18.97 -2.18 0.11
C MET A 115 18.03 -2.34 -1.10
N ASN A 116 16.75 -1.96 -0.96
CA ASN A 116 15.78 -2.01 -2.03
C ASN A 116 15.72 -0.72 -2.85
N ASN A 117 16.43 0.34 -2.45
CA ASN A 117 16.45 1.59 -3.19
C ASN A 117 17.11 1.39 -4.57
N LYS A 118 16.57 2.09 -5.57
CA LYS A 118 17.14 2.18 -6.91
C LYS A 118 17.62 3.62 -7.14
N GLY A 119 18.85 3.77 -7.61
CA GLY A 119 19.51 5.07 -7.75
C GLY A 119 20.09 5.59 -6.43
N GLY A 120 20.52 6.86 -6.44
CA GLY A 120 21.02 7.56 -5.27
C GLY A 120 19.98 8.50 -4.68
N ARG A 121 20.23 9.04 -3.48
CA ARG A 121 19.29 9.95 -2.79
C ARG A 121 18.92 11.19 -3.61
N ASP A 122 19.87 11.71 -4.40
CA ASP A 122 19.66 12.89 -5.24
C ASP A 122 19.03 12.54 -6.60
N ASN A 123 18.93 11.24 -6.93
CA ASN A 123 18.33 10.73 -8.15
C ASN A 123 17.52 9.45 -7.85
N VAL A 124 16.46 9.62 -7.06
CA VAL A 124 15.56 8.54 -6.66
C VAL A 124 14.79 8.02 -7.86
N GLN A 125 14.65 6.70 -7.95
CA GLN A 125 13.86 6.04 -8.99
C GLN A 125 12.56 5.47 -8.42
N GLY A 126 11.74 4.93 -9.32
CA GLY A 126 10.51 4.26 -8.96
C GLY A 126 10.72 2.89 -8.33
N PHE A 127 9.68 2.42 -7.64
CA PHE A 127 9.63 1.12 -7.01
C PHE A 127 8.26 0.47 -7.27
N ALA A 128 8.27 -0.82 -7.58
CA ALA A 128 7.07 -1.60 -7.75
C ALA A 128 7.07 -2.69 -6.68
N THR A 129 5.92 -2.88 -6.04
CA THR A 129 5.78 -3.94 -5.04
C THR A 129 5.46 -5.27 -5.73
N GLY A 130 5.34 -6.33 -4.94
CA GLY A 130 4.63 -7.53 -5.39
C GLY A 130 3.11 -7.33 -5.39
N LEU A 131 2.38 -8.38 -5.76
CA LEU A 131 0.93 -8.43 -5.62
C LEU A 131 0.58 -8.76 -4.17
N LEU A 132 -0.35 -7.99 -3.61
CA LEU A 132 -1.02 -8.36 -2.37
C LEU A 132 -2.42 -8.81 -2.72
N TYR A 133 -2.69 -10.08 -2.48
CA TYR A 133 -4.02 -10.66 -2.60
C TYR A 133 -4.82 -10.31 -1.36
N GLY A 134 -6.03 -9.81 -1.55
CA GLY A 134 -6.97 -9.47 -0.48
C GLY A 134 -8.29 -10.20 -0.69
N ASP A 135 -9.01 -10.39 0.42
CA ASP A 135 -10.36 -10.94 0.43
C ASP A 135 -11.41 -9.83 0.25
#